data_AF-A0A3B9YIF7-F1
#
_entry.id   AF-A0A3B9YIF7-F1
#
_cell.length_a   1.000
_cell.length_b   1.000
_cell.length_c   1.000
_cell.angle_alpha   90.00
_cell.angle_beta   90.00
_cell.angle_gamma   90.00
#
_symmetry.space_group_name_H-M   'P 1'
#
loop_
_entity.id
_entity.type
_entity.pdbx_description
1 polymer ?
#
loop_
_entity_poly.entity_id
_entity_poly.type
_entity_poly.pdbx_seq_one_letter_code
_entity_poly.pdbx_strand_id
1 'polypeptide(L)'
;AGIAYAEPGASITKAYGIVQVRESGGWRSIERLPARLWDGGQLRTGSQAGAVLVLEDGSRIELGPDTSFSLDSSSAKDVSMKVSLGRLRAWVQRSV
;
A
#
# COMPACT_ATOMS: atom_id res chain seq x y z
N ALA A 1 -21.07 -10.91 -18.90
CA ALA A 1 -20.04 -9.90 -18.59
C ALA A 1 -19.52 -10.20 -17.19
N GLY A 2 -18.32 -10.77 -17.08
CA GLY A 2 -17.70 -11.02 -15.77
C GLY A 2 -17.32 -9.69 -15.16
N ILE A 3 -17.79 -9.40 -13.96
CA ILE A 3 -17.26 -8.31 -13.16
C ILE A 3 -15.80 -8.67 -12.85
N ALA A 4 -14.85 -7.99 -13.49
CA ALA A 4 -13.47 -8.04 -13.08
C ALA A 4 -13.41 -7.44 -11.68
N TYR A 5 -13.31 -8.30 -10.66
CA TYR A 5 -13.03 -7.85 -9.31
C TYR A 5 -11.62 -7.27 -9.35
N ALA A 6 -11.48 -5.95 -9.22
CA ALA A 6 -10.18 -5.33 -9.10
C ALA A 6 -9.43 -5.99 -7.93
N GLU A 7 -8.37 -6.73 -8.25
CA GLU A 7 -7.56 -7.39 -7.25
C GLU A 7 -6.83 -6.33 -6.41
N PRO A 8 -6.77 -6.49 -5.09
CA PRO A 8 -6.12 -5.52 -4.23
C PRO A 8 -4.62 -5.57 -4.47
N GLY A 9 -4.07 -4.50 -5.03
CA GLY A 9 -2.66 -4.48 -5.38
C GLY A 9 -1.68 -4.54 -4.22
N ALA A 10 -2.13 -4.21 -3.00
CA ALA A 10 -1.40 -4.51 -1.77
C ALA A 10 -2.34 -4.81 -0.60
N SER A 11 -1.88 -5.69 0.30
CA SER A 11 -2.52 -5.96 1.59
C SER A 11 -1.72 -5.32 2.72
N ILE A 12 -2.33 -4.39 3.44
CA ILE A 12 -1.77 -3.75 4.63
C ILE A 12 -1.99 -4.69 5.80
N THR A 13 -0.93 -5.38 6.21
CA THR A 13 -0.97 -6.41 7.26
C THR A 13 -0.74 -5.84 8.65
N LYS A 14 -0.03 -4.70 8.74
CA LYS A 14 0.18 -3.97 9.98
C LYS A 14 0.04 -2.47 9.74
N ALA A 15 -0.56 -1.78 10.69
CA ALA A 15 -0.62 -0.32 10.75
C ALA A 15 -0.62 0.10 12.22
N TYR A 16 0.15 1.14 12.55
CA TYR A 16 0.15 1.76 13.87
C TYR A 16 0.24 3.28 13.73
N GLY A 17 -0.28 4.01 14.71
CA GLY A 17 -0.42 5.47 14.65
C GLY A 17 -1.45 5.92 13.61
N ILE A 18 -1.28 7.13 13.08
CA ILE A 18 -2.16 7.70 12.06
C ILE A 18 -1.75 7.18 10.68
N VAL A 19 -2.47 6.17 10.20
CA VAL A 19 -2.34 5.65 8.82
C VAL A 19 -3.64 5.88 8.07
N GLN A 20 -3.54 6.53 6.92
CA GLN A 20 -4.69 6.85 6.09
C GLN A 20 -4.48 6.36 4.67
N VAL A 21 -5.55 5.87 4.05
CA VAL A 21 -5.57 5.43 2.67
C VAL A 21 -6.55 6.27 1.86
N ARG A 22 -6.33 6.34 0.55
CA ARG A 22 -7.18 7.06 -0.40
C ARG A 22 -7.19 6.28 -1.70
N GLU A 23 -8.36 5.84 -2.14
CA GLU A 23 -8.54 5.12 -3.42
C GLU A 23 -9.24 6.01 -4.44
N SER A 24 -10.54 6.26 -4.23
CA SER A 24 -11.38 7.03 -5.16
C SER A 24 -12.19 8.12 -4.44
N GLY A 25 -11.55 8.84 -3.51
CA GLY A 25 -12.25 9.85 -2.71
C GLY A 25 -11.37 10.58 -1.71
N GLY A 26 -11.88 10.80 -0.50
CA GLY A 26 -11.15 11.43 0.61
C GLY A 26 -10.18 10.47 1.30
N TRP A 27 -9.30 11.03 2.12
CA TRP A 27 -8.44 10.24 3.01
C TRP A 27 -9.29 9.59 4.11
N ARG A 28 -9.19 8.26 4.24
CA ARG A 28 -9.82 7.49 5.32
C ARG A 28 -8.75 6.84 6.19
N SER A 29 -8.96 6.83 7.51
CA SER A 29 -8.08 6.10 8.42
C SER A 29 -8.31 4.60 8.32
N ILE A 30 -7.25 3.80 8.53
CA ILE A 30 -7.39 2.34 8.60
C ILE A 30 -7.94 1.97 9.97
N GLU A 31 -9.14 1.39 10.00
CA GLU A 31 -9.79 0.98 11.25
C GLU A 31 -9.61 -0.52 11.55
N ARG A 32 -9.41 -1.35 10.52
CA ARG A 32 -9.27 -2.81 10.64
C ARG A 32 -8.16 -3.34 9.74
N LEU A 33 -7.46 -4.35 10.23
CA LEU A 33 -6.41 -5.06 9.53
C LEU A 33 -6.81 -6.55 9.31
N PRO A 34 -6.39 -7.18 8.20
CA PRO A 34 -5.66 -6.56 7.10
C PRO A 34 -6.55 -5.60 6.28
N ALA A 35 -6.01 -4.45 5.90
CA ALA A 35 -6.67 -3.53 4.98
C ALA A 35 -6.16 -3.76 3.56
N ARG A 36 -6.95 -3.39 2.56
CA ARG A 36 -6.57 -3.52 1.14
C ARG A 36 -6.27 -2.14 0.58
N LEU A 37 -5.25 -2.07 -0.26
CA LEU A 37 -4.93 -0.93 -1.09
C LEU A 37 -5.04 -1.39 -2.54
N TRP A 38 -5.90 -0.74 -3.31
CA TRP A 38 -6.09 -1.05 -4.73
C TRP A 38 -5.14 -0.21 -5.60
N ASP A 39 -4.98 -0.62 -6.85
CA ASP A 39 -4.26 0.14 -7.87
C ASP A 39 -4.83 1.56 -8.01
N GLY A 40 -3.92 2.53 -8.19
CA GLY A 40 -4.22 3.96 -8.10
C GLY A 40 -4.39 4.49 -6.68
N GLY A 41 -4.35 3.61 -5.67
CA GLY A 41 -4.49 3.96 -4.26
C GLY A 41 -3.26 4.66 -3.67
N GLN A 42 -3.50 5.51 -2.68
CA GLN A 42 -2.49 6.22 -1.93
C GLN A 42 -2.58 5.85 -0.45
N LEU A 43 -1.45 5.82 0.23
CA LEU A 43 -1.32 5.62 1.67
C LEU A 43 -0.41 6.70 2.24
N ARG A 44 -0.81 7.30 3.35
CA ARG A 44 0.04 8.21 4.11
C ARG A 44 0.13 7.82 5.58
N THR A 45 1.31 8.03 6.15
CA THR A 45 1.60 7.83 7.57
C THR A 45 1.93 9.17 8.22
N GLY A 46 1.41 9.40 9.43
CA GLY A 46 1.79 10.54 10.26
C GLY A 46 3.15 10.38 10.94
N SER A 47 3.55 11.36 11.75
CA SER A 47 4.91 11.46 12.31
C SER A 47 5.29 10.39 13.34
N GLN A 48 4.31 9.68 13.90
CA GLN A 48 4.51 8.53 14.80
C GLN A 48 3.75 7.30 14.29
N ALA A 49 3.66 7.15 12.98
CA ALA A 49 2.91 6.09 12.34
C ALA A 49 3.80 5.22 11.45
N GLY A 50 3.33 4.02 11.17
CA GLY A 50 3.99 3.12 10.23
C GLY A 50 3.03 2.06 9.72
N ALA A 51 3.35 1.51 8.56
CA ALA A 51 2.53 0.51 7.90
C ALA A 51 3.40 -0.57 7.26
N VAL A 52 2.91 -1.81 7.28
CA VAL A 52 3.51 -2.94 6.56
C VAL A 52 2.53 -3.42 5.52
N LEU A 53 2.93 -3.36 4.26
CA LEU A 53 2.20 -3.84 3.11
C LEU A 53 2.86 -5.11 2.59
N VAL A 54 2.04 -6.04 2.12
CA VAL A 54 2.44 -7.25 1.41
C VAL A 54 1.74 -7.21 0.06
N LEU A 55 2.52 -7.26 -1.00
CA LEU A 55 2.05 -7.31 -2.38
C LEU A 55 1.67 -8.74 -2.75
N GLU A 56 0.93 -8.90 -3.86
CA GLU A 56 0.49 -10.24 -4.32
C GLU A 56 1.65 -11.14 -4.74
N ASP A 57 2.77 -10.57 -5.19
CA ASP A 57 4.01 -11.29 -5.50
C ASP A 57 4.77 -11.75 -4.23
N GLY A 58 4.28 -11.42 -3.03
CA GLY A 58 4.93 -11.71 -1.76
C GLY A 58 5.97 -10.67 -1.33
N SER A 59 6.18 -9.62 -2.13
CA SER A 59 7.04 -8.50 -1.77
C SER A 59 6.50 -7.79 -0.54
N ARG A 60 7.40 -7.44 0.37
CA ARG A 60 7.06 -6.76 1.63
C ARG A 60 7.55 -5.33 1.60
N ILE A 61 6.69 -4.41 2.00
CA ILE A 61 6.99 -2.97 2.05
C ILE A 61 6.68 -2.46 3.44
N GLU A 62 7.63 -1.78 4.05
CA GLU A 62 7.45 -1.09 5.32
C GLU A 62 7.60 0.41 5.11
N LEU A 63 6.55 1.13 5.53
CA LEU A 63 6.47 2.57 5.53
C LEU A 63 6.75 3.08 6.93
N GLY A 64 7.69 4.01 7.03
CA GLY A 64 8.00 4.71 8.27
C GLY A 64 7.08 5.90 8.53
N PRO A 65 7.41 6.73 9.52
CA PRO A 65 6.69 7.97 9.78
C PRO A 65 6.83 8.98 8.64
N ASP A 66 5.88 9.90 8.56
CA ASP A 66 5.81 11.01 7.59
C ASP A 66 5.98 10.54 6.13
N THR A 67 5.42 9.38 5.82
CA THR A 67 5.58 8.73 4.52
C THR A 67 4.34 8.90 3.66
N SER A 68 4.51 9.33 2.42
CA SER A 68 3.47 9.38 1.39
C SER A 68 3.81 8.39 0.29
N PHE A 69 2.95 7.38 0.15
CA PHE A 69 3.10 6.26 -0.75
C PHE A 69 1.91 6.22 -1.73
N SER A 70 2.19 5.94 -3.00
CA SER A 70 1.19 5.70 -4.04
C SER A 70 1.50 4.39 -4.75
N LEU A 71 0.47 3.58 -4.95
CA LEU A 71 0.51 2.38 -5.78
C LEU A 71 -0.15 2.71 -7.12
N ASP A 72 0.64 2.83 -8.18
CA ASP A 72 0.12 3.12 -9.53
C ASP A 72 -0.41 1.84 -10.18
N SER A 73 0.35 0.75 -10.12
CA SER A 73 -0.07 -0.58 -10.60
C SER A 73 0.71 -1.68 -9.89
N SER A 74 0.04 -2.79 -9.56
CA SER A 74 0.63 -3.97 -8.92
C SER A 74 0.57 -5.24 -9.78
N SER A 75 0.46 -5.12 -11.10
CA SER A 75 0.29 -6.30 -11.95
C SER A 75 1.47 -7.27 -11.82
N ALA A 76 1.22 -8.58 -11.95
CA ALA A 76 2.24 -9.63 -11.89
C ALA A 76 3.44 -9.44 -12.84
N LYS A 77 3.31 -8.56 -13.85
CA LYS A 77 4.38 -8.22 -14.79
C LYS A 77 5.06 -6.89 -14.51
N ASP A 78 4.40 -5.98 -13.79
CA ASP A 78 4.87 -4.61 -13.60
C ASP A 78 4.31 -4.05 -12.29
N VAL A 79 5.21 -3.83 -11.32
CA VAL A 79 4.88 -3.21 -10.04
C VAL A 79 5.45 -1.79 -10.05
N SER A 80 4.58 -0.82 -10.23
CA SER A 80 4.90 0.60 -10.27
C SER A 80 4.42 1.30 -9.01
N MET A 81 5.37 1.83 -8.25
CA MET A 81 5.12 2.45 -6.95
C MET A 81 5.88 3.76 -6.84
N LYS A 82 5.30 4.74 -6.15
CA LYS A 82 5.94 6.02 -5.91
C LYS A 82 5.93 6.36 -4.42
N VAL A 83 7.09 6.77 -3.92
CA VAL A 83 7.21 7.42 -2.61
C VAL A 83 7.54 8.88 -2.85
N SER A 84 6.67 9.77 -2.39
CA SER A 84 6.86 11.20 -2.56
C SER A 84 7.62 11.83 -1.39
N LEU A 85 7.49 11.26 -0.18
CA LEU A 85 8.09 11.76 1.05
C LEU A 85 8.23 10.61 2.05
N GLY A 86 9.25 10.66 2.91
CA GLY A 86 9.41 9.77 4.06
C GLY A 86 10.42 8.65 3.86
N ARG A 87 10.26 7.56 4.61
CA ARG A 87 11.18 6.40 4.59
C ARG A 87 10.41 5.15 4.19
N LEU A 88 10.91 4.48 3.15
CA LEU A 88 10.41 3.20 2.68
C LEU A 88 11.52 2.16 2.76
N ARG A 89 11.17 0.97 3.24
CA ARG A 89 11.98 -0.24 3.14
C ARG A 89 11.19 -1.26 2.34
N ALA A 90 11.75 -1.75 1.25
CA ALA A 90 11.13 -2.80 0.45
C ALA A 90 12.03 -4.03 0.39
N TRP A 91 11.43 -5.19 0.58
CA TRP A 91 12.01 -6.50 0.30
C TRP A 91 11.24 -7.04 -0.90
N VAL A 92 11.87 -6.95 -2.07
CA VAL A 92 11.25 -7.40 -3.32
C VAL A 92 11.54 -8.89 -3.48
N GLN A 93 10.50 -9.70 -3.50
CA GLN A 93 10.63 -11.11 -3.81
C GLN A 93 10.55 -11.24 -5.32
N ARG A 94 11.68 -11.57 -5.97
CA ARG A 94 11.68 -11.80 -7.41
C ARG A 94 10.90 -13.09 -7.68
N SER A 95 9.75 -12.98 -8.31
CA SER A 95 9.06 -14.12 -8.91
C SER A 95 9.96 -14.69 -10.01
N VAL A 96 10.36 -15.95 -9.86
CA VAL A 96 11.03 -16.75 -10.89
C VAL A 96 10.00 -17.21 -11.92
#